data_AF-A0A970GS44-F1
#
_entry.id   AF-A0A970GS44-F1
#
_cell.length_a   1.000
_cell.length_b   1.000
_cell.length_c   1.000
_cell.angle_alpha   90.00
_cell.angle_beta   90.00
_cell.angle_gamma   90.00
#
_symmetry.space_group_name_H-M   'P 1'
#
loop_
_entity.id
_entity.type
_entity.pdbx_description
1 polymer ?
#
loop_
_entity_poly.entity_id
_entity_poly.type
_entity_poly.pdbx_seq_one_letter_code
_entity_poly.pdbx_strand_id
1 'polypeptide(L)'
;MKKLELLAPAGNLEKLKAAILYGADAVYCGGYNYGLREGADNFSLEELQEGVKYAHEHQARIYITVNMIPHNEDLTGLEEYLHYLVEMGVDALIVSDTGVI
;
A
#
# COMPACT_ATOMS: atom_id res chain seq x y z
N MET A 1 15.01 -22.74 -5.64
CA MET A 1 14.18 -21.86 -6.48
C MET A 1 13.64 -20.74 -5.61
N LYS A 2 13.61 -19.50 -6.10
CA LYS A 2 12.94 -18.39 -5.40
C LYS A 2 11.43 -18.68 -5.42
N LYS A 3 10.76 -18.63 -4.26
CA LYS A 3 9.29 -18.78 -4.20
C LYS A 3 8.68 -17.64 -5.05
N LEU A 4 7.74 -17.99 -5.93
CA LEU A 4 6.95 -16.98 -6.65
C LEU A 4 6.04 -16.26 -5.65
N GLU A 5 5.87 -14.96 -5.82
CA GLU A 5 4.97 -14.14 -4.99
C GLU A 5 3.75 -13.77 -5.82
N LEU A 6 2.56 -14.21 -5.40
CA LEU A 6 1.30 -13.77 -5.98
C LEU A 6 0.89 -12.42 -5.37
N LEU A 7 1.19 -11.34 -6.09
CA LEU A 7 0.78 -9.98 -5.73
C LEU A 7 -0.57 -9.63 -6.35
N ALA A 8 -1.59 -9.35 -5.51
CA ALA A 8 -2.95 -9.04 -5.94
C ALA A 8 -3.35 -7.58 -5.65
N PRO A 9 -4.12 -6.91 -6.53
CA PRO A 9 -4.67 -5.59 -6.26
C PRO A 9 -5.81 -5.66 -5.23
N ALA A 10 -5.82 -4.72 -4.30
CA ALA A 10 -6.91 -4.51 -3.35
C ALA A 10 -7.42 -3.07 -3.44
N GLY A 11 -8.69 -2.92 -3.81
CA GLY A 11 -9.32 -1.61 -3.95
C GLY A 11 -10.04 -1.10 -2.70
N ASN A 12 -10.18 -1.94 -1.66
CA ASN A 12 -10.74 -1.61 -0.35
C ASN A 12 -10.41 -2.77 0.62
N LEU A 13 -10.73 -2.61 1.90
CA LEU A 13 -10.39 -3.59 2.94
C LEU A 13 -11.05 -4.96 2.72
N GLU A 14 -12.29 -5.01 2.22
CA GLU A 14 -12.98 -6.27 1.90
C GLU A 14 -12.21 -7.06 0.83
N LYS A 15 -11.81 -6.40 -0.27
CA LYS A 15 -11.04 -7.01 -1.36
C LYS A 15 -9.65 -7.43 -0.92
N LEU A 16 -9.01 -6.65 -0.03
CA LEU A 16 -7.73 -7.02 0.58
C LEU A 16 -7.84 -8.35 1.31
N LYS A 17 -8.84 -8.47 2.20
CA LYS A 17 -9.07 -9.69 2.98
C LYS A 17 -9.39 -10.87 2.08
N ALA A 18 -10.24 -10.67 1.08
CA ALA A 18 -10.58 -11.69 0.11
C ALA A 18 -9.33 -12.17 -0.65
N ALA A 19 -8.51 -11.27 -1.21
CA ALA A 19 -7.32 -11.65 -1.96
C ALA A 19 -6.37 -12.54 -1.15
N ILE A 20 -6.13 -12.18 0.12
CA ILE A 20 -5.29 -12.95 1.04
C ILE A 20 -5.93 -14.31 1.35
N LEU A 21 -7.22 -14.33 1.68
CA LEU A 21 -7.96 -15.56 2.00
C LEU A 21 -7.93 -16.57 0.84
N TYR A 22 -7.95 -16.08 -0.40
CA TYR A 22 -7.89 -16.90 -1.61
C TYR A 22 -6.46 -17.18 -2.11
N GLY A 23 -5.43 -16.84 -1.32
CA GLY A 23 -4.06 -17.32 -1.53
C GLY A 23 -3.08 -16.33 -2.13
N ALA A 24 -3.36 -15.02 -2.11
CA ALA A 24 -2.34 -14.01 -2.42
C ALA A 24 -1.21 -14.04 -1.37
N ASP A 25 0.05 -14.06 -1.84
CA ASP A 25 1.22 -13.92 -0.96
C ASP A 25 1.45 -12.46 -0.55
N ALA A 26 0.97 -11.52 -1.37
CA ALA A 26 1.04 -10.09 -1.12
C ALA A 26 -0.16 -9.37 -1.75
N VAL A 27 -0.51 -8.23 -1.19
CA VAL A 27 -1.53 -7.32 -1.74
C VAL A 27 -0.93 -5.94 -1.96
N TYR A 28 -1.42 -5.22 -2.97
CA TYR A 28 -1.14 -3.79 -3.07
C TYR A 28 -2.43 -2.97 -3.10
N CYS A 29 -2.41 -1.84 -2.42
CA CYS A 29 -3.52 -0.88 -2.41
C CYS A 29 -3.01 0.56 -2.52
N GLY A 30 -3.94 1.47 -2.83
CA GLY A 30 -3.71 2.89 -2.67
C GLY A 30 -3.61 3.24 -1.20
N GLY A 31 -2.69 4.13 -0.86
CA GLY A 31 -2.70 4.79 0.45
C GLY A 31 -3.78 5.85 0.54
N TYR A 32 -3.87 6.52 1.70
CA TYR A 32 -4.81 7.62 1.90
C TYR A 32 -4.43 8.91 1.13
N ASN A 33 -3.15 9.05 0.72
CA ASN A 33 -2.60 10.17 -0.04
C ASN A 33 -1.58 9.69 -1.09
N TYR A 34 -1.15 10.60 -1.99
CA TYR A 34 -0.05 10.41 -2.97
C TYR A 34 -0.21 9.26 -3.99
N GLY A 35 -1.44 8.82 -4.23
CA GLY A 35 -1.81 7.88 -5.30
C GLY A 35 -2.45 8.59 -6.50
N LEU A 36 -2.22 8.08 -7.72
CA LEU A 36 -2.77 8.66 -8.96
C LEU A 36 -4.24 8.32 -9.23
N ARG A 37 -4.86 7.43 -8.46
CA ARG A 37 -6.20 6.92 -8.76
C ARG A 37 -7.27 7.77 -8.08
N GLU A 38 -7.66 8.86 -8.72
CA GLU A 38 -8.87 9.61 -8.37
C GLU A 38 -10.10 8.68 -8.39
N GLY A 39 -10.89 8.67 -7.31
CA GLY A 39 -12.14 7.91 -7.24
C GLY A 39 -12.01 6.39 -6.99
N ALA A 40 -10.83 5.89 -6.61
CA ALA A 40 -10.79 4.62 -5.88
C ALA A 40 -11.27 4.85 -4.44
N ASP A 41 -11.90 3.83 -3.84
CA ASP A 41 -12.09 3.78 -2.38
C ASP A 41 -10.69 3.70 -1.75
N ASN A 42 -10.03 4.85 -1.58
CA ASN A 42 -8.74 4.91 -0.92
C ASN A 42 -8.94 4.47 0.53
N PHE A 43 -8.00 3.69 1.03
CA PHE A 43 -8.05 3.23 2.41
C PHE A 43 -8.01 4.45 3.34
N SER A 44 -8.91 4.50 4.32
CA SER A 44 -8.71 5.38 5.47
C SER A 44 -7.46 4.95 6.23
N LEU A 45 -6.95 5.81 7.11
CA LEU A 45 -5.81 5.44 7.96
C LEU A 45 -6.13 4.22 8.83
N GLU A 46 -7.35 4.16 9.36
CA GLU A 46 -7.85 3.04 10.17
C GLU A 46 -7.98 1.76 9.35
N GLU A 47 -8.53 1.83 8.13
CA GLU A 47 -8.63 0.69 7.23
C GLU A 47 -7.25 0.17 6.83
N LEU A 48 -6.29 1.07 6.62
CA LEU A 48 -4.92 0.70 6.28
C LEU A 48 -4.26 -0.03 7.44
N GLN A 49 -4.36 0.49 8.67
CA GLN A 49 -3.83 -0.17 9.86
C GLN A 49 -4.45 -1.56 10.06
N GLU A 50 -5.77 -1.70 9.86
CA GLU A 50 -6.45 -2.98 9.91
C GLU A 50 -5.97 -3.93 8.80
N GLY A 51 -5.79 -3.40 7.59
CA GLY A 51 -5.28 -4.15 6.43
C GLY A 51 -3.87 -4.69 6.64
N VAL A 52 -2.96 -3.88 7.20
CA VAL A 52 -1.59 -4.30 7.54
C VAL A 52 -1.63 -5.43 8.56
N LYS A 53 -2.36 -5.23 9.66
CA LYS A 53 -2.52 -6.25 10.70
C LYS A 53 -3.06 -7.56 10.12
N TYR A 54 -4.12 -7.49 9.32
CA TYR A 54 -4.74 -8.67 8.71
C TYR A 54 -3.77 -9.40 7.77
N ALA A 55 -3.03 -8.68 6.94
CA ALA A 55 -2.03 -9.28 6.05
C ALA A 55 -0.97 -10.06 6.82
N HIS A 56 -0.39 -9.44 7.85
CA HIS A 56 0.65 -10.07 8.66
C HIS A 56 0.14 -11.28 9.46
N GLU A 57 -1.08 -11.22 10.00
CA GLU A 57 -1.74 -12.36 10.67
C GLU A 57 -1.90 -13.59 9.75
N HIS A 58 -2.02 -13.35 8.43
CA HIS A 58 -2.15 -14.39 7.42
C HIS A 58 -0.84 -14.68 6.66
N GLN A 59 0.29 -14.18 7.16
CA GLN A 59 1.61 -14.33 6.54
C GLN A 59 1.70 -13.76 5.11
N ALA A 60 0.82 -12.82 4.78
CA ALA A 60 0.85 -12.07 3.53
C ALA A 60 1.50 -10.69 3.74
N ARG A 61 2.02 -10.10 2.67
CA ARG A 61 2.61 -8.76 2.68
C ARG A 61 1.65 -7.71 2.16
N ILE A 62 1.87 -6.45 2.55
CA ILE A 62 1.09 -5.31 2.08
C ILE A 62 1.99 -4.23 1.47
N TYR A 63 1.67 -3.84 0.24
CA TYR A 63 2.40 -2.82 -0.51
C TYR A 63 1.52 -1.61 -0.76
N ILE A 64 2.09 -0.41 -0.62
CA ILE A 64 1.38 0.84 -0.87
C ILE A 64 1.86 1.50 -2.14
N THR A 65 0.93 1.92 -3.00
CA THR A 65 1.26 2.74 -4.16
C THR A 65 1.48 4.18 -3.76
N VAL A 66 2.70 4.69 -3.99
CA VAL A 66 3.07 6.11 -3.88
C VAL A 66 3.53 6.54 -5.27
N ASN A 67 2.59 6.52 -6.20
CA ASN A 67 2.86 6.51 -7.63
C ASN A 67 2.57 7.85 -8.32
N MET A 68 2.24 8.88 -7.54
CA MET A 68 2.15 10.27 -8.02
C MET A 68 3.48 10.74 -8.61
N ILE A 69 3.42 11.61 -9.62
CA ILE A 69 4.58 12.36 -10.14
C ILE A 69 4.53 13.73 -9.44
N PRO A 70 5.31 13.94 -8.37
CA PRO A 70 5.17 15.12 -7.52
C PRO A 70 5.76 16.37 -8.19
N HIS A 71 5.09 17.50 -8.05
CA HIS A 71 5.73 18.81 -8.19
C HIS A 71 6.41 19.17 -6.86
N ASN A 72 7.26 20.20 -6.86
CA ASN A 72 8.01 20.60 -5.66
C ASN A 72 7.11 20.90 -4.44
N GLU A 73 5.90 21.40 -4.68
CA GLU A 73 4.92 21.65 -3.61
C GLU A 73 4.38 20.35 -2.99
N ASP A 74 4.19 19.31 -3.80
CA ASP A 74 3.70 17.99 -3.37
C ASP A 74 4.74 17.23 -2.52
N LEU A 75 6.03 17.59 -2.61
CA LEU A 75 7.08 17.00 -1.78
C LEU A 75 6.93 17.39 -0.31
N THR A 76 6.25 18.49 -0.02
CA THR A 76 5.99 18.91 1.37
C THR A 76 5.06 17.89 2.04
N GLY A 77 5.54 17.26 3.11
CA GLY A 77 4.79 16.23 3.85
C GLY A 77 4.94 14.80 3.30
N LEU A 78 5.61 14.61 2.17
CA LEU A 78 5.87 13.27 1.62
C LEU A 78 6.75 12.44 2.57
N GLU A 79 7.83 13.02 3.10
CA GLU A 79 8.72 12.33 4.05
C GLU A 79 7.96 11.85 5.30
N GLU A 80 7.12 12.72 5.89
CA GLU A 80 6.30 12.37 7.04
C GLU A 80 5.31 11.24 6.70
N TYR A 81 4.68 11.31 5.53
CA TYR A 81 3.80 10.25 5.05
C TYR A 81 4.53 8.91 4.90
N LEU A 82 5.73 8.90 4.31
CA LEU A 82 6.55 7.70 4.16
C LEU A 82 6.94 7.12 5.53
N HIS A 83 7.30 7.97 6.49
CA HIS A 83 7.55 7.54 7.87
C HIS A 83 6.33 6.88 8.50
N TYR A 84 5.13 7.44 8.35
CA TYR A 84 3.91 6.81 8.86
C TYR A 84 3.67 5.43 8.23
N LEU A 85 3.90 5.26 6.93
CA LEU A 85 3.77 3.95 6.28
C LEU A 85 4.72 2.91 6.88
N VAL A 86 5.96 3.32 7.15
CA VAL A 86 6.96 2.47 7.80
C VAL A 86 6.55 2.12 9.23
N GLU A 87 6.11 3.09 10.02
CA GLU A 87 5.65 2.87 11.39
C GLU A 87 4.43 1.95 11.48
N MET A 88 3.52 2.03 10.50
CA MET A 88 2.38 1.11 10.40
C MET A 88 2.77 -0.33 10.05
N GLY A 89 3.97 -0.55 9.51
CA GLY A 89 4.45 -1.86 9.10
C GLY A 89 4.18 -2.21 7.63
N VAL A 90 4.05 -1.21 6.74
CA VAL A 90 3.97 -1.47 5.29
C VAL A 90 5.25 -2.12 4.80
N ASP A 91 5.14 -3.20 4.02
CA ASP A 91 6.27 -4.04 3.63
C ASP A 91 7.06 -3.47 2.43
N ALA A 92 6.39 -2.77 1.53
CA ALA A 92 7.02 -2.15 0.36
C ALA A 92 6.19 -1.00 -0.23
N LEU A 93 6.85 -0.17 -1.03
CA LEU A 93 6.22 0.90 -1.79
C LEU A 93 6.32 0.62 -3.29
N ILE A 94 5.26 0.95 -4.03
CA ILE A 94 5.23 0.95 -5.48
C ILE A 94 5.27 2.41 -5.94
N VAL A 95 6.42 2.83 -6.45
CA VAL A 95 6.70 4.22 -6.83
C VAL A 95 6.88 4.36 -8.34
N SER A 96 6.50 5.53 -8.86
CA SER A 96 6.70 5.88 -10.28
C SER A 96 7.84 6.88 -10.49
N ASP A 97 8.09 7.72 -9.50
CA ASP A 97 9.08 8.79 -9.56
C ASP A 97 10.28 8.45 -8.68
N THR A 98 11.50 8.56 -9.22
CA THR A 98 12.73 8.25 -8.49
C THR A 98 13.07 9.27 -7.40
N GLY A 99 12.52 10.49 -7.45
CA GLY A 99 12.68 11.48 -6.39
C GLY A 99 11.97 11.12 -5.07
N VAL A 100 11.15 10.06 -5.08
CA VAL A 100 10.51 9.49 -3.88
C VAL A 100 11.43 8.47 -3.17
N ILE A 101 12.47 7.96 -3.85
CA ILE A 101 13.44 6.96 -3.34
C ILE A 101 14.71 7.65 -2.87
#